data_AF-A0A0J8TWU4-F1
#
_entry.id   AF-A0A0J8TWU4-F1
#
_cell.length_a   1.000
_cell.length_b   1.000
_cell.length_c   1.000
_cell.angle_alpha   90.00
_cell.angle_beta   90.00
_cell.angle_gamma   90.00
#
_symmetry.space_group_name_H-M   'P 1'
#
loop_
_entity.id
_entity.type
_entity.pdbx_description
1 polymer ?
#
loop_
_entity_poly.entity_id
_entity_poly.type
_entity_poly.pdbx_seq_one_letter_code
_entity_poly.pdbx_strand_id
1 'polypeptide(L)'
;MGGPRPDWWHLTALVTGPSVEAIGDITDTRDELQWEASNDERSALVSVRYLAQSATLQGVLIQGRAALRRAFGDTVTEIEPTALLREEDGAVFDPDNL
;
A
#
# COMPACT_ATOMS: atom_id res chain seq x y z
N MET A 1 -4.15 12.43 -28.36
CA MET A 1 -3.44 12.56 -27.08
C MET A 1 -3.85 11.38 -26.22
N GLY A 2 -2.93 10.47 -25.91
CA GLY A 2 -3.16 9.37 -24.97
C GLY A 2 -2.70 9.80 -23.60
N GLY A 3 -3.59 9.79 -22.61
CA GLY A 3 -3.21 9.98 -21.21
C GLY A 3 -2.34 8.82 -20.70
N PRO A 4 -1.84 8.89 -19.45
CA PRO A 4 -1.14 7.77 -18.85
C PRO A 4 -2.01 6.51 -18.92
N ARG A 5 -1.42 5.42 -19.43
CA ARG A 5 -2.08 4.12 -19.43
C ARG A 5 -2.18 3.64 -17.98
N PRO A 6 -3.35 3.18 -17.52
CA PRO A 6 -3.45 2.61 -16.18
C PRO A 6 -2.62 1.33 -16.07
N ASP A 7 -1.78 1.24 -15.04
CA ASP A 7 -0.95 0.07 -14.75
C ASP A 7 -1.19 -0.42 -13.32
N TRP A 8 -0.99 -1.72 -13.09
CA TRP A 8 -1.14 -2.34 -11.77
C TRP A 8 0.14 -2.17 -10.95
N TRP A 9 -0.04 -1.77 -9.69
CA TRP A 9 1.03 -1.54 -8.74
C TRP A 9 0.70 -2.18 -7.40
N HIS A 10 1.76 -2.50 -6.65
CA HIS A 10 1.66 -2.89 -5.25
C HIS A 10 2.41 -1.88 -4.40
N LEU A 11 1.78 -1.40 -3.33
CA LEU A 11 2.43 -0.60 -2.31
C LEU A 11 2.52 -1.44 -1.04
N THR A 12 3.73 -1.76 -0.61
CA THR A 12 4.00 -2.31 0.71
C THR A 12 4.30 -1.16 1.66
N ALA A 13 3.68 -1.19 2.84
CA ALA A 13 3.88 -0.20 3.89
C ALA A 13 3.86 -0.86 5.27
N LEU A 14 4.61 -0.29 6.20
CA LEU A 14 4.40 -0.52 7.62
C LEU A 14 3.15 0.27 8.04
N VAL A 15 2.14 -0.44 8.50
CA VAL A 15 0.87 0.13 8.94
C VAL A 15 0.79 -0.01 10.45
N THR A 16 0.56 1.08 11.16
CA THR A 16 0.39 1.09 12.62
C THR A 16 -1.05 1.43 12.99
N GLY A 17 -1.62 0.70 13.93
CA GLY A 17 -3.00 0.81 14.38
C GLY A 17 -3.19 0.49 15.86
N PRO A 18 -4.43 0.19 16.30
CA PRO A 18 -4.74 -0.12 17.70
C PRO A 18 -4.15 -1.47 18.14
N SER A 19 -4.17 -2.48 17.26
CA SER A 19 -3.48 -3.76 17.42
C SER A 19 -3.21 -4.42 16.06
N VAL A 20 -2.27 -5.35 16.03
CA VAL A 20 -1.95 -6.15 14.84
C VAL A 20 -3.13 -7.01 14.37
N GLU A 21 -3.94 -7.54 15.31
CA GLU A 21 -5.16 -8.31 14.99
C GLU A 21 -6.20 -7.44 14.30
N ALA A 22 -6.39 -6.19 14.73
CA ALA A 22 -7.34 -5.28 14.09
C ALA A 22 -6.92 -4.92 12.65
N ILE A 23 -5.61 -4.84 12.38
CA ILE A 23 -5.08 -4.66 11.02
C ILE A 23 -5.33 -5.93 10.19
N GLY A 24 -5.10 -7.10 10.78
CA GLY A 24 -5.34 -8.40 10.15
C GLY A 24 -6.81 -8.62 9.79
N ASP A 25 -7.72 -8.39 10.73
CA ASP A 25 -9.17 -8.53 10.53
C ASP A 25 -9.68 -7.65 9.37
N ILE A 26 -9.18 -6.41 9.26
CA ILE A 26 -9.53 -5.54 8.12
C ILE A 26 -8.94 -6.07 6.82
N THR A 27 -7.69 -6.53 6.86
CA THR A 27 -6.99 -7.05 5.68
C THR A 27 -7.67 -8.29 5.12
N ASP A 28 -8.04 -9.24 5.98
CA ASP A 28 -8.66 -10.51 5.61
C ASP A 28 -10.06 -10.33 4.97
N THR A 29 -10.68 -9.17 5.12
CA THR A 29 -11.96 -8.84 4.46
C THR A 29 -11.81 -8.29 3.03
N ARG A 30 -10.57 -8.16 2.52
CA ARG A 30 -10.25 -7.44 1.28
C ARG A 30 -9.25 -8.20 0.41
N ASP A 31 -9.70 -8.66 -0.75
CA ASP A 31 -8.89 -9.45 -1.69
C ASP A 31 -7.67 -8.68 -2.25
N GLU A 32 -7.74 -7.34 -2.29
CA GLU A 32 -6.65 -6.49 -2.78
C GLU A 32 -5.49 -6.29 -1.79
N LEU A 33 -5.66 -6.76 -0.55
CA LEU A 33 -4.68 -6.60 0.52
C LEU A 33 -4.02 -7.93 0.89
N GLN A 34 -2.77 -7.84 1.32
CA GLN A 34 -2.03 -8.92 1.95
C GLN A 34 -1.27 -8.35 3.14
N TRP A 35 -1.07 -9.13 4.19
CA TRP A 35 -0.37 -8.66 5.37
C TRP A 35 0.50 -9.73 6.03
N GLU A 36 1.49 -9.26 6.78
CA GLU A 36 2.31 -10.04 7.69
C GLU A 36 2.46 -9.28 9.00
N ALA A 37 2.19 -9.95 10.13
CA ALA A 37 2.35 -9.35 11.45
C ALA A 37 3.81 -8.90 11.68
N SER A 38 4.00 -7.69 12.20
CA SER A 38 5.31 -7.25 12.67
C SER A 38 5.66 -7.93 14.00
N ASN A 39 6.89 -7.71 14.48
CA ASN A 39 7.31 -8.13 15.81
C ASN A 39 6.67 -7.29 16.94
N ASP A 40 6.08 -6.14 16.61
CA ASP A 40 5.37 -5.30 17.58
C ASP A 40 3.85 -5.54 17.52
N GLU A 41 3.19 -5.35 18.67
CA GLU A 41 1.76 -5.65 18.85
C GLU A 41 0.81 -4.70 18.11
N ARG A 42 1.32 -3.69 17.40
CA ARG A 42 0.51 -2.60 16.83
C ARG A 42 0.75 -2.35 15.36
N SER A 43 1.70 -3.04 14.74
CA SER A 43 2.03 -2.82 13.34
C SER A 43 2.09 -4.11 12.54
N ALA A 44 1.91 -3.96 11.23
CA ALA A 44 2.04 -5.03 10.27
C ALA A 44 2.62 -4.47 8.97
N LEU A 45 3.33 -5.31 8.23
CA LEU A 45 3.59 -5.02 6.83
C LEU A 45 2.35 -5.35 6.03
N VAL A 46 1.81 -4.36 5.32
CA VAL A 46 0.63 -4.50 4.48
C VAL A 46 0.98 -4.14 3.04
N SER A 47 0.65 -5.02 2.10
CA SER A 47 0.70 -4.75 0.67
C SER A 47 -0.70 -4.50 0.13
N VAL A 48 -0.89 -3.44 -0.65
CA VAL A 48 -2.12 -3.19 -1.41
C VAL A 48 -1.85 -3.24 -2.91
N ARG A 49 -2.67 -4.00 -3.64
CA ARG A 49 -2.72 -3.96 -5.10
C ARG A 49 -3.70 -2.91 -5.59
N TYR A 50 -3.26 -1.99 -6.46
CA TYR A 50 -4.10 -0.91 -6.98
C TYR A 50 -3.75 -0.55 -8.42
N LEU A 51 -4.74 -0.04 -9.15
CA LEU A 51 -4.57 0.46 -10.51
C LEU A 51 -4.19 1.95 -10.45
N ALA A 52 -2.98 2.29 -10.87
CA ALA A 52 -2.50 3.66 -10.86
C ALA A 52 -2.69 4.34 -12.23
N GLN A 53 -3.08 5.61 -12.22
CA GLN A 53 -3.28 6.43 -13.44
C GLN A 53 -2.32 7.64 -13.50
N SER A 54 -1.23 7.59 -12.73
CA SER A 54 -0.22 8.65 -12.70
C SER A 54 0.89 8.36 -13.70
N ALA A 55 1.38 9.40 -14.39
CA ALA A 55 2.59 9.31 -15.22
C ALA A 55 3.89 9.39 -14.40
N THR A 56 3.82 9.71 -13.10
CA THR A 56 4.98 9.86 -12.21
C THR A 56 4.93 8.88 -11.05
N LEU A 57 6.11 8.39 -10.63
CA LEU A 57 6.26 7.51 -9.45
C LEU A 57 5.70 8.14 -8.18
N GLN A 58 5.92 9.45 -7.98
CA GLN A 58 5.35 10.16 -6.84
C GLN A 58 3.81 10.15 -6.83
N GLY A 59 3.17 10.31 -8.00
CA GLY A 59 1.72 10.22 -8.08
C GLY A 59 1.20 8.79 -7.91
N VAL A 60 1.96 7.79 -8.34
CA VAL A 60 1.67 6.37 -8.05
C VAL A 60 1.71 6.13 -6.53
N LEU A 61 2.77 6.58 -5.84
CA LEU A 61 2.91 6.46 -4.39
C LEU A 61 1.75 7.14 -3.63
N ILE A 62 1.35 8.34 -4.03
CA ILE A 62 0.19 9.05 -3.45
C ILE A 62 -1.10 8.22 -3.62
N GLN A 63 -1.31 7.62 -4.80
CA GLN A 63 -2.48 6.78 -5.06
C GLN A 63 -2.47 5.48 -4.23
N GLY A 64 -1.30 4.87 -4.04
CA GLY A 64 -1.13 3.71 -3.17
C GLY A 64 -1.42 4.03 -1.70
N ARG A 65 -0.87 5.13 -1.18
CA ARG A 65 -1.19 5.60 0.19
C ARG A 65 -2.69 5.84 0.35
N ALA A 66 -3.33 6.42 -0.66
CA ALA A 66 -4.77 6.63 -0.66
C ALA A 66 -5.56 5.31 -0.72
N ALA A 67 -5.04 4.27 -1.37
CA ALA A 67 -5.65 2.94 -1.39
C ALA A 67 -5.61 2.30 0.00
N LEU A 68 -4.46 2.32 0.69
CA LEU A 68 -4.37 1.87 2.09
C LEU A 68 -5.30 2.68 3.01
N ARG A 69 -5.32 4.01 2.91
CA ARG A 69 -6.25 4.84 3.71
C ARG A 69 -7.72 4.52 3.45
N ARG A 70 -8.11 4.26 2.19
CA ARG A 70 -9.47 3.82 1.86
C ARG A 70 -9.78 2.43 2.43
N ALA A 71 -8.76 1.60 2.58
CA ALA A 71 -8.93 0.27 3.11
C ALA A 71 -9.13 0.25 4.63
N PHE A 72 -8.29 0.99 5.35
CA PHE A 72 -8.28 1.01 6.81
C PHE A 72 -9.13 2.12 7.45
N GLY A 73 -9.48 3.17 6.69
CA GLY A 73 -10.20 4.33 7.23
C GLY A 73 -9.42 5.00 8.36
N ASP A 74 -10.13 5.34 9.44
CA ASP A 74 -9.54 5.98 10.63
C ASP A 74 -8.94 4.97 11.63
N THR A 75 -8.96 3.66 11.32
CA THR A 75 -8.43 2.63 12.22
C THR A 75 -6.91 2.70 12.34
N VAL A 76 -6.20 3.10 11.28
CA VAL A 76 -4.74 3.16 11.27
C VAL A 76 -4.25 4.57 11.57
N THR A 77 -3.24 4.67 12.42
CA THR A 77 -2.65 5.94 12.83
C THR A 77 -1.51 6.37 11.92
N GLU A 78 -0.79 5.41 11.34
CA GLU A 78 0.38 5.66 10.51
C GLU A 78 0.49 4.66 9.35
N ILE A 79 0.96 5.16 8.21
CA ILE A 79 1.25 4.38 7.00
C ILE A 79 2.60 4.85 6.47
N GLU A 80 3.61 4.02 6.61
CA GLU A 80 4.98 4.27 6.17
C GLU A 80 5.32 3.35 4.99
N PRO A 81 5.31 3.85 3.74
CA PRO A 81 5.71 3.07 2.58
C PRO A 81 7.12 2.50 2.70
N THR A 82 7.29 1.24 2.31
CA THR A 82 8.58 0.55 2.32
C THR A 82 9.01 0.08 0.94
N ALA A 83 8.05 -0.22 0.05
CA ALA A 83 8.33 -0.63 -1.31
C ALA A 83 7.18 -0.33 -2.26
N LEU A 84 7.51 0.01 -3.50
CA LEU A 84 6.56 0.15 -4.59
C LEU A 84 6.95 -0.82 -5.72
N LEU A 85 6.08 -1.77 -6.05
CA LEU A 85 6.30 -2.76 -7.11
C LEU A 85 5.40 -2.46 -8.30
N ARG A 86 5.98 -2.38 -9.50
CA ARG A 86 5.22 -2.36 -10.77
C ARG A 86 4.96 -3.78 -11.25
N GLU A 87 3.70 -4.12 -11.47
CA GLU A 87 3.32 -5.50 -11.84
C GLU A 87 3.71 -5.86 -13.27
N GLU A 88 3.79 -4.88 -14.19
CA GLU A 88 4.11 -5.11 -15.60
C GLU A 88 5.49 -5.75 -15.81
N ASP A 89 6.50 -5.27 -15.09
CA ASP A 89 7.89 -5.66 -15.29
C ASP A 89 8.63 -6.09 -14.02
N GLY A 90 7.94 -6.10 -12.88
CA GLY A 90 8.52 -6.49 -11.60
C GLY A 90 9.51 -5.48 -11.01
N ALA A 91 9.55 -4.25 -11.54
CA ALA A 91 10.43 -3.21 -11.01
C ALA A 91 10.01 -2.82 -9.59
N VAL A 92 10.99 -2.79 -8.67
CA VAL A 92 10.80 -2.37 -7.27
C VAL A 92 11.48 -1.03 -7.05
N PHE A 93 10.75 -0.10 -6.43
CA PHE A 93 11.21 1.24 -6.11
C PHE A 93 11.13 1.47 -4.61
N ASP A 94 12.16 2.14 -4.09
CA ASP A 94 12.22 2.61 -2.71
C ASP A 94 11.46 3.94 -2.60
N PRO A 95 10.37 4.03 -1.82
CA PRO A 95 9.59 5.25 -1.66
C PRO A 95 10.36 6.45 -1.12
N ASP A 96 11.46 6.24 -0.38
CA ASP A 96 12.25 7.34 0.19
C ASP A 96 13.18 8.00 -0.83
N ASN A 97 13.39 7.36 -1.99
CA ASN A 97 14.26 7.81 -3.06
C ASN A 97 13.48 8.40 -4.27
N LEU A 98 12.19 8.74 -4.10
CA LEU A 98 11.27 9.22 -5.14
C LEU A 98 11.08 10.74 -5.18
#